data_AF-A0A238X7Q7-F1
#
_entry.id   AF-A0A238X7Q7-F1
#
_cell.length_a   1.000
_cell.length_b   1.000
_cell.length_c   1.000
_cell.angle_alpha   90.00
_cell.angle_beta   90.00
_cell.angle_gamma   90.00
#
_symmetry.space_group_name_H-M   'P 1'
#
loop_
_entity.id
_entity.type
_entity.pdbx_description
1 polymer ?
#
loop_
_entity_poly.entity_id
_entity_poly.type
_entity_poly.pdbx_seq_one_letter_code
_entity_poly.pdbx_strand_id
1 'polypeptide(L)'
;MKITRTINPLHFEDLEPHRFEDLVRQLMYDFKEWKSIEATGKMGSDNGIDILAIENYVTLVNADSENNEYQLEERDWIIQCKREQKITPKKVESIIKNDIEQQDLPPYGYILVASSNFSKKSRDIFKLTLNKLGVNEFFILGKAEIEDLLFLPKYDHLLFAYFGISLQKRKRNLKSQISSRLTTKRKLIKAIGEIGQVRNEIVFIKPTICENYPKVSPNENFQWRYYYVYGYMPVDSILLVVKKHFAYVDWENNKWDIIESYDDSFPNHLELDHLPVNYYDKNNEEYFKAYDIWNKLDNRNKAYYFELQSIHFDRILVVDEIGDYYHNESPHLIVDFVNDSPFESKKYSFIESESNSSEYIKDPKNENRINIFK
;
A
#
# COMPACT_ATOMS: atom_id res chain seq x y z
N MET A 1 -1.36 20.26 5.24
CA MET A 1 -0.67 19.27 6.11
C MET A 1 -1.73 18.51 6.90
N LYS A 2 -1.88 17.20 6.68
CA LYS A 2 -2.62 16.30 7.59
C LYS A 2 -2.11 14.88 7.37
N ILE A 3 -1.04 14.54 8.10
CA ILE A 3 -0.54 13.17 8.17
C ILE A 3 -1.30 12.53 9.33
N THR A 4 -2.33 11.74 9.02
CA THR A 4 -2.99 10.86 9.99
C THR A 4 -3.20 9.50 9.35
N ARG A 5 -2.08 8.82 9.06
CA ARG A 5 -2.06 7.36 9.16
C ARG A 5 -1.43 7.02 10.50
N THR A 6 -2.13 7.36 11.58
CA THR A 6 -1.82 6.83 12.91
C THR A 6 -2.06 5.34 12.82
N ILE A 7 -1.07 4.53 13.18
CA ILE A 7 -1.29 3.09 13.36
C ILE A 7 -2.38 2.98 14.44
N ASN A 8 -3.41 2.16 14.20
CA ASN A 8 -4.44 1.96 15.20
C ASN A 8 -3.77 1.50 16.51
N PRO A 9 -4.17 2.02 17.67
CA PRO A 9 -3.57 1.64 18.94
C PRO A 9 -3.56 0.13 19.13
N LEU A 10 -2.49 -0.43 19.67
CA LEU A 10 -2.45 -1.87 19.96
C LEU A 10 -3.54 -2.24 20.99
N HIS A 11 -4.32 -3.28 20.65
CA HIS A 11 -5.40 -3.79 21.49
C HIS A 11 -4.87 -4.93 22.38
N PHE A 12 -4.11 -4.58 23.41
CA PHE A 12 -3.58 -5.55 24.39
C PHE A 12 -4.68 -6.32 25.14
N GLU A 13 -5.91 -5.79 25.15
CA GLU A 13 -7.11 -6.41 25.72
C GLU A 13 -7.55 -7.66 24.95
N ASP A 14 -7.15 -7.80 23.69
CA ASP A 14 -7.45 -8.97 22.86
C ASP A 14 -6.48 -10.13 23.12
N LEU A 15 -5.38 -9.88 23.85
CA LEU A 15 -4.47 -10.93 24.26
C LEU A 15 -5.02 -11.67 25.48
N GLU A 16 -4.89 -13.00 25.47
CA GLU A 16 -5.07 -13.84 26.65
C GLU A 16 -4.13 -13.40 27.78
N PRO A 17 -4.52 -13.48 29.07
CA PRO A 17 -3.69 -13.02 30.20
C PRO A 17 -2.24 -13.55 30.17
N HIS A 18 -2.07 -14.86 29.99
CA HIS A 18 -0.77 -15.50 29.90
C HIS A 18 0.04 -15.07 28.66
N ARG A 19 -0.62 -14.70 27.55
CA ARG A 19 0.04 -14.18 26.35
C ARG A 19 0.55 -12.76 26.58
N PHE A 20 -0.17 -11.95 27.36
CA PHE A 20 0.30 -10.63 27.77
C PHE A 20 1.53 -10.74 28.69
N GLU A 21 1.53 -11.65 29.65
CA GLU A 21 2.70 -11.94 30.49
C GLU A 21 3.90 -12.42 29.66
N ASP A 22 3.70 -13.36 28.73
CA ASP A 22 4.76 -13.85 27.84
C ASP A 22 5.32 -12.75 26.92
N LEU A 23 4.47 -11.81 26.47
CA LEU A 23 4.89 -10.63 25.71
C LEU A 23 5.77 -9.70 26.56
N VAL A 24 5.33 -9.40 27.79
CA VAL A 24 6.08 -8.54 28.72
C VAL A 24 7.42 -9.19 29.05
N ARG A 25 7.43 -10.48 29.41
CA ARG A 25 8.67 -11.23 29.66
C ARG A 25 9.63 -11.15 28.47
N GLN A 26 9.11 -11.28 27.25
CA GLN A 26 9.92 -11.19 26.03
C GLN A 26 10.50 -9.78 25.81
N LEU A 27 9.74 -8.73 26.11
CA LEU A 27 10.25 -7.35 26.10
C LEU A 27 11.34 -7.14 27.14
N MET A 28 11.21 -7.77 28.31
CA MET A 28 12.12 -7.59 29.44
C MET A 28 13.51 -8.17 29.17
N TYR A 29 13.69 -9.19 28.33
CA TYR A 29 15.03 -9.72 28.01
C TYR A 29 16.04 -8.65 27.58
N ASP A 30 15.57 -7.61 26.91
CA ASP A 30 16.37 -6.50 26.39
C ASP A 30 16.47 -5.30 27.35
N PHE A 31 15.84 -5.39 28.53
CA PHE A 31 15.74 -4.27 29.47
C PHE A 31 17.00 -4.11 30.33
N LYS A 32 17.60 -5.22 30.76
CA LYS A 32 18.82 -5.31 31.58
C LYS A 32 19.60 -6.58 31.24
N GLU A 33 20.82 -6.70 31.77
CA GLU A 33 21.64 -7.92 31.65
C GLU A 33 21.21 -8.97 32.68
N TRP A 34 20.16 -9.72 32.34
CA TRP A 34 19.60 -10.75 33.21
C TRP A 34 20.49 -12.00 33.25
N LYS A 35 20.69 -12.54 34.45
CA LYS A 35 21.13 -13.92 34.69
C LYS A 35 20.01 -14.91 34.35
N SER A 36 18.79 -14.63 34.81
CA SER A 36 17.61 -15.43 34.54
C SER A 36 16.33 -14.58 34.56
N ILE A 37 15.32 -15.03 33.83
CA ILE A 37 13.96 -14.48 33.87
C ILE A 37 12.96 -15.63 33.74
N GLU A 38 12.16 -15.84 34.77
CA GLU A 38 11.32 -17.01 34.96
C GLU A 38 9.86 -16.60 35.10
N ALA A 39 8.96 -17.32 34.42
CA ALA A 39 7.53 -17.11 34.55
C ALA A 39 7.01 -17.96 35.73
N THR A 40 6.73 -17.31 36.86
CA THR A 40 6.23 -17.96 38.08
C THR A 40 4.73 -18.23 38.00
N GLY A 41 3.98 -17.49 37.17
CA GLY A 41 2.53 -17.61 37.02
C GLY A 41 1.98 -18.92 36.42
N LYS A 42 2.82 -19.84 35.91
CA LYS A 42 2.35 -21.07 35.20
C LYS A 42 2.02 -22.26 36.11
N MET A 43 2.40 -22.25 37.39
CA MET A 43 2.31 -23.45 38.28
C MET A 43 1.26 -23.38 39.39
N GLY A 44 0.40 -22.35 39.42
CA GLY A 44 -0.86 -22.38 40.18
C GLY A 44 -0.76 -22.37 41.72
N SER A 45 0.45 -22.28 42.30
CA SER A 45 0.66 -22.27 43.76
C SER A 45 1.27 -20.98 44.32
N ASP A 46 1.69 -20.03 43.49
CA ASP A 46 2.70 -19.06 43.92
C ASP A 46 2.12 -17.67 44.15
N ASN A 47 2.26 -17.18 45.38
CA ASN A 47 2.39 -15.83 45.95
C ASN A 47 2.07 -14.55 45.11
N GLY A 48 1.21 -14.61 44.09
CA GLY A 48 0.73 -13.46 43.31
C GLY A 48 1.71 -12.84 42.31
N ILE A 49 2.94 -13.35 42.18
CA ILE A 49 3.99 -12.79 41.30
C ILE A 49 3.97 -13.43 39.92
N ASP A 50 3.98 -12.60 38.88
CA ASP A 50 3.91 -13.10 37.49
C ASP A 50 5.27 -13.53 36.93
N ILE A 51 6.33 -12.74 37.18
CA ILE A 51 7.69 -12.98 36.66
C ILE A 51 8.73 -12.62 37.73
N LEU A 52 9.71 -13.52 37.93
CA LEU A 52 10.90 -13.29 38.73
C LEU A 52 12.12 -13.19 37.81
N ALA A 53 13.00 -12.21 38.05
CA ALA A 53 14.23 -12.04 37.29
C ALA A 53 15.42 -11.82 38.22
N ILE A 54 16.60 -12.30 37.81
CA ILE A 54 17.86 -12.09 38.52
C ILE A 54 18.78 -11.31 37.59
N GLU A 55 19.25 -10.14 38.03
CA GLU A 55 20.22 -9.31 37.33
C GLU A 55 21.64 -9.64 37.82
N ASN A 56 22.58 -9.79 36.89
CA ASN A 56 24.00 -9.82 37.24
C ASN A 56 24.51 -8.40 37.37
N TYR A 57 25.12 -8.07 38.50
CA TYR A 57 25.73 -6.76 38.73
C TYR A 57 27.20 -6.93 39.12
N VAL A 58 28.09 -6.26 38.40
CA VAL A 58 29.53 -6.32 38.69
C VAL A 58 29.94 -5.05 39.41
N THR A 59 30.41 -5.20 40.65
CA THR A 59 30.93 -4.11 41.47
C THR A 59 32.46 -4.16 41.52
N LEU A 60 33.12 -3.01 41.40
CA LEU A 60 34.56 -2.86 41.67
C LEU A 60 34.77 -2.75 43.18
N VAL A 61 35.51 -3.69 43.77
CA VAL A 61 35.72 -3.75 45.23
C VAL A 61 36.83 -2.79 45.68
N ASN A 62 37.86 -2.61 44.84
CA ASN A 62 39.01 -1.76 45.14
C ASN A 62 39.34 -0.87 43.93
N ALA A 63 38.78 0.33 43.88
CA ALA A 63 39.04 1.29 42.81
C ALA A 63 40.44 1.95 42.89
N ASP A 64 41.12 1.84 44.04
CA ASP A 64 42.39 2.51 44.33
C ASP A 64 43.63 1.58 44.25
N SER A 65 43.47 0.30 43.87
CA SER A 65 44.58 -0.63 43.66
C SER A 65 44.92 -0.81 42.17
N GLU A 66 46.20 -0.99 41.83
CA GLU A 66 46.65 -1.22 40.44
C GLU A 66 46.07 -2.50 39.79
N ASN A 67 45.44 -3.38 40.59
CA ASN A 67 44.61 -4.49 40.12
C ASN A 67 43.13 -4.20 40.43
N ASN A 68 42.32 -4.11 39.38
CA ASN A 68 40.87 -4.01 39.49
C ASN A 68 40.30 -5.38 39.88
N GLU A 69 39.89 -5.55 41.15
CA GLU A 69 39.11 -6.70 41.59
C GLU A 69 37.61 -6.45 41.39
N TYR A 70 36.96 -7.39 40.70
CA TYR A 70 35.53 -7.35 40.39
C TYR A 70 34.79 -8.39 41.22
N GLN A 71 33.68 -8.00 41.83
CA GLN A 71 32.75 -8.88 42.52
C GLN A 71 31.44 -8.96 41.74
N LEU A 72 30.99 -10.18 41.46
CA LEU A 72 29.68 -10.44 40.87
C LEU A 72 28.65 -10.54 42.01
N GLU A 73 27.64 -9.68 41.95
CA GLU A 73 26.48 -9.67 42.83
C GLU A 73 25.23 -10.03 42.01
N GLU A 74 24.29 -10.69 42.66
CA GLU A 74 22.98 -11.03 42.09
C GLU A 74 21.92 -10.15 42.72
N ARG A 75 21.04 -9.59 41.89
CA ARG A 75 19.97 -8.70 42.33
C ARG A 75 18.63 -9.26 41.90
N ASP A 76 17.73 -9.42 42.86
CA ASP A 76 16.40 -9.97 42.63
C ASP A 76 15.43 -8.88 42.15
N TRP A 77 14.67 -9.22 41.12
CA TRP A 77 13.68 -8.36 40.48
C TRP A 77 12.33 -9.05 40.41
N ILE A 78 11.29 -8.32 40.84
CA ILE A 78 9.90 -8.74 40.68
C ILE A 78 9.28 -7.96 39.53
N ILE A 79 8.64 -8.65 38.59
CA ILE A 79 7.95 -8.04 37.45
C ILE A 79 6.48 -8.48 37.49
N GLN A 80 5.59 -7.52 37.76
CA GLN A 80 4.15 -7.75 37.85
C GLN A 80 3.44 -7.24 36.59
N CYS A 81 2.60 -8.09 36.01
CA CYS A 81 1.81 -7.84 34.81
C CYS A 81 0.32 -7.71 35.17
N LYS A 82 -0.32 -6.61 34.75
CA LYS A 82 -1.76 -6.41 34.95
C LYS A 82 -2.46 -6.05 33.64
N ARG A 83 -3.19 -7.03 33.11
CA ARG A 83 -4.05 -6.89 31.93
C ARG A 83 -5.43 -6.38 32.34
N GLU A 84 -5.52 -5.11 32.73
CA GLU A 84 -6.76 -4.43 33.11
C GLU A 84 -6.94 -3.15 32.28
N GLN A 85 -8.18 -2.82 31.90
CA GLN A 85 -8.50 -1.59 31.16
C GLN A 85 -8.18 -0.31 31.95
N LYS A 86 -8.20 -0.37 33.28
CA LYS A 86 -7.94 0.79 34.13
C LYS A 86 -7.41 0.39 35.50
N ILE A 87 -6.21 0.88 35.84
CA ILE A 87 -5.62 0.68 37.17
C ILE A 87 -5.67 1.99 37.96
N THR A 88 -6.38 1.96 39.10
CA THR A 88 -6.51 3.12 40.00
C THR A 88 -5.31 3.26 40.93
N PRO A 89 -5.03 4.47 41.47
CA PRO A 89 -3.91 4.65 42.40
C PRO A 89 -3.97 3.76 43.65
N LYS A 90 -5.18 3.52 44.19
CA LYS A 90 -5.38 2.57 45.32
C LYS A 90 -5.04 1.14 44.93
N LYS A 91 -5.38 0.74 43.70
CA LYS A 91 -5.08 -0.61 43.20
C LYS A 91 -3.57 -0.81 43.04
N VAL A 92 -2.85 0.19 42.53
CA VAL A 92 -1.38 0.17 42.48
C VAL A 92 -0.78 -0.09 43.87
N GLU A 93 -1.22 0.64 44.88
CA GLU A 93 -0.77 0.44 46.26
C GLU A 93 -1.07 -0.97 46.77
N SER A 94 -2.26 -1.51 46.49
CA SER A 94 -2.63 -2.86 46.91
C SER A 94 -1.81 -3.95 46.20
N ILE A 95 -1.44 -3.75 44.93
CA ILE A 95 -0.61 -4.70 44.18
C ILE A 95 0.77 -4.76 44.80
N ILE A 96 1.42 -3.60 44.98
CA ILE A 96 2.77 -3.52 45.56
C ILE A 96 2.83 -4.16 46.94
N LYS A 97 1.85 -3.87 47.80
CA LYS A 97 1.80 -4.45 49.16
C LYS A 97 1.65 -5.96 49.10
N ASN A 98 0.73 -6.47 48.29
CA ASN A 98 0.54 -7.91 48.16
C ASN A 98 1.79 -8.62 47.64
N ASP A 99 2.50 -8.03 46.68
CA ASP A 99 3.66 -8.67 46.06
C ASP A 99 4.90 -8.65 46.97
N ILE A 100 5.09 -7.57 47.75
CA ILE A 100 6.27 -7.40 48.62
C ILE A 100 6.07 -7.99 50.01
N GLU A 101 4.88 -7.86 50.62
CA GLU A 101 4.61 -8.40 51.97
C GLU A 101 4.69 -9.95 52.02
N GLN A 102 4.64 -10.60 50.86
CA GLN A 102 4.80 -12.06 50.74
C GLN A 102 6.26 -12.50 50.59
N GLN A 103 7.21 -11.56 50.56
CA GLN A 103 8.64 -11.84 50.48
C GLN A 103 9.30 -11.66 51.85
N ASP A 104 10.25 -12.53 52.17
CA ASP A 104 11.04 -12.43 53.42
C ASP A 104 11.94 -11.18 53.43
N LEU A 105 12.42 -10.78 52.25
CA LEU A 105 13.26 -9.60 52.02
C LEU A 105 12.71 -8.81 50.82
N PRO A 106 12.76 -7.47 50.84
CA PRO A 106 12.34 -6.68 49.70
C PRO A 106 13.27 -6.96 48.50
N PRO A 107 12.73 -7.07 47.27
CA PRO A 107 13.56 -7.25 46.09
C PRO A 107 14.41 -6.00 45.85
N TYR A 108 15.54 -6.17 45.16
CA TYR A 108 16.35 -5.04 44.73
C TYR A 108 15.55 -4.14 43.76
N GLY A 109 14.83 -4.76 42.84
CA GLY A 109 14.07 -4.05 41.82
C GLY A 109 12.62 -4.51 41.64
N TYR A 110 11.75 -3.57 41.25
CA TYR A 110 10.33 -3.86 41.00
C TYR A 110 9.80 -3.19 39.72
N ILE A 111 9.19 -3.96 38.83
CA ILE A 111 8.61 -3.47 37.57
C ILE A 111 7.11 -3.78 37.55
N LEU A 112 6.28 -2.74 37.42
CA LEU A 112 4.84 -2.90 37.17
C LEU A 112 4.52 -2.59 35.72
N VAL A 113 3.93 -3.57 35.02
CA VAL A 113 3.56 -3.48 33.61
C VAL A 113 2.05 -3.64 33.48
N ALA A 114 1.40 -2.74 32.74
CA ALA A 114 -0.04 -2.80 32.54
C ALA A 114 -0.48 -2.49 31.11
N SER A 115 -1.56 -3.14 30.69
CA SER A 115 -2.23 -2.89 29.40
C SER A 115 -2.99 -1.55 29.34
N SER A 116 -2.99 -0.78 30.43
CA SER A 116 -3.64 0.53 30.53
C SER A 116 -2.65 1.63 30.91
N ASN A 117 -3.05 2.88 30.70
CA ASN A 117 -2.23 4.04 31.04
C ASN A 117 -2.35 4.40 32.52
N PHE A 118 -1.22 4.73 33.15
CA PHE A 118 -1.19 5.19 34.53
C PHE A 118 -1.37 6.71 34.63
N SER A 119 -2.22 7.14 35.58
CA SER A 119 -2.34 8.55 35.93
C SER A 119 -1.06 9.05 36.64
N LYS A 120 -0.81 10.36 36.62
CA LYS A 120 0.30 10.96 37.40
C LYS A 120 0.22 10.57 38.88
N LYS A 121 -0.97 10.64 39.48
CA LYS A 121 -1.21 10.23 40.87
C LYS A 121 -0.83 8.77 41.11
N SER A 122 -1.12 7.87 40.17
CA SER A 122 -0.74 6.46 40.27
C SER A 122 0.78 6.30 40.27
N ARG A 123 1.49 7.03 39.39
CA ARG A 123 2.97 7.02 39.34
C ARG A 123 3.59 7.58 40.63
N ASP A 124 3.02 8.65 41.20
CA ASP A 124 3.52 9.24 42.44
C ASP A 124 3.35 8.27 43.62
N ILE A 125 2.19 7.60 43.74
CA ILE A 125 1.94 6.58 44.77
C ILE A 125 2.87 5.37 44.59
N PHE A 126 3.08 4.90 43.36
CA PHE A 126 4.01 3.81 43.06
C PHE A 126 5.41 4.08 43.64
N LYS A 127 5.98 5.24 43.32
CA LYS A 127 7.31 5.65 43.80
C LYS A 127 7.37 5.78 45.33
N LEU A 128 6.38 6.45 45.93
CA LEU A 128 6.34 6.65 47.38
C LEU A 128 6.20 5.34 48.16
N THR A 129 5.45 4.38 47.63
CA THR A 129 5.20 3.09 48.30
C THR A 129 6.44 2.20 48.24
N LEU A 130 7.08 2.08 47.07
CA LEU A 130 8.27 1.24 46.91
C LEU A 130 9.49 1.77 47.69
N ASN A 131 9.70 3.08 47.71
CA ASN A 131 10.74 3.70 48.53
C ASN A 131 10.54 3.41 50.03
N LYS A 132 9.29 3.41 50.52
CA LYS A 132 8.98 3.10 51.92
C LYS A 132 9.24 1.63 52.27
N LEU A 133 9.08 0.74 51.29
CA LEU A 133 9.29 -0.69 51.43
C LEU A 133 10.76 -1.09 51.17
N GLY A 134 11.65 -0.13 50.89
CA GLY A 134 13.08 -0.36 50.77
C GLY A 134 13.53 -0.93 49.43
N VAL A 135 12.73 -0.82 48.37
CA VAL A 135 13.13 -1.24 47.01
C VAL A 135 14.04 -0.19 46.38
N ASN A 136 15.18 -0.62 45.83
CA ASN A 136 16.22 0.27 45.31
C ASN A 136 15.90 0.83 43.92
N GLU A 137 15.44 -0.01 42.99
CA GLU A 137 15.10 0.40 41.63
C GLU A 137 13.66 0.03 41.27
N PHE A 138 12.97 0.90 40.52
CA PHE A 138 11.61 0.57 40.09
C PHE A 138 11.18 1.26 38.82
N PHE A 139 10.35 0.55 38.05
CA PHE A 139 9.82 1.01 36.77
C PHE A 139 8.32 0.75 36.67
N ILE A 140 7.62 1.65 36.00
CA ILE A 140 6.19 1.51 35.73
C ILE A 140 5.95 1.72 34.23
N LEU A 141 5.44 0.68 33.56
CA LEU A 141 5.21 0.66 32.12
C LEU A 141 3.71 0.53 31.85
N GLY A 142 3.10 1.59 31.31
CA GLY A 142 1.71 1.56 30.87
C GLY A 142 1.59 1.19 29.40
N LYS A 143 0.35 1.24 28.90
CA LYS A 143 0.02 0.95 27.49
C LYS A 143 0.92 1.71 26.50
N ALA A 144 1.04 3.03 26.69
CA ALA A 144 1.80 3.88 25.77
C ALA A 144 3.29 3.48 25.73
N GLU A 145 3.91 3.24 26.88
CA GLU A 145 5.32 2.86 26.96
C GLU A 145 5.58 1.49 26.31
N ILE A 146 4.69 0.51 26.51
CA ILE A 146 4.79 -0.82 25.88
C ILE A 146 4.61 -0.71 24.36
N GLU A 147 3.66 0.10 23.92
CA GLU A 147 3.39 0.33 22.50
C GLU A 147 4.58 0.99 21.79
N ASP A 148 5.14 2.04 22.38
CA ASP A 148 6.35 2.71 21.87
C ASP A 148 7.53 1.75 21.77
N LEU A 149 7.71 0.88 22.77
CA LEU A 149 8.73 -0.17 22.72
C LEU A 149 8.46 -1.13 21.55
N LEU A 150 7.25 -1.68 21.41
CA LEU A 150 6.93 -2.67 20.37
C LEU A 150 7.09 -2.15 18.94
N PHE A 151 6.98 -0.83 18.73
CA PHE A 151 7.22 -0.22 17.42
C PHE A 151 8.70 -0.02 17.08
N LEU A 152 9.62 -0.29 18.01
CA LEU A 152 11.05 -0.32 17.69
C LEU A 152 11.39 -1.50 16.77
N PRO A 153 12.27 -1.32 15.76
CA PRO A 153 12.58 -2.37 14.77
C PRO A 153 13.05 -3.70 15.38
N LYS A 154 13.71 -3.67 16.55
CA LYS A 154 14.21 -4.87 17.23
C LYS A 154 13.09 -5.78 17.74
N TYR A 155 11.90 -5.22 18.03
CA TYR A 155 10.74 -5.98 18.51
C TYR A 155 9.71 -6.29 17.42
N ASP A 156 10.06 -6.15 16.12
CA ASP A 156 9.16 -6.49 14.99
C ASP A 156 8.66 -7.95 15.06
N HIS A 157 9.50 -8.85 15.58
CA HIS A 157 9.14 -10.25 15.78
C HIS A 157 8.04 -10.42 16.84
N LEU A 158 8.05 -9.63 17.92
CA LEU A 158 6.99 -9.62 18.93
C LEU A 158 5.72 -8.99 18.38
N LEU A 159 5.86 -7.86 17.69
CA LEU A 159 4.73 -7.18 17.05
C LEU A 159 4.00 -8.11 16.07
N PHE A 160 4.76 -8.93 15.32
CA PHE A 160 4.19 -9.92 14.41
C PHE A 160 3.59 -11.12 15.15
N ALA A 161 4.29 -11.68 16.14
CA ALA A 161 3.85 -12.87 16.86
C ALA A 161 2.59 -12.67 17.73
N TYR A 162 2.37 -11.45 18.24
CA TYR A 162 1.27 -11.14 19.14
C TYR A 162 0.14 -10.35 18.47
N PHE A 163 0.45 -9.51 17.48
CA PHE A 163 -0.55 -8.64 16.83
C PHE A 163 -0.68 -8.86 15.31
N GLY A 164 0.14 -9.73 14.71
CA GLY A 164 0.13 -9.97 13.27
C GLY A 164 0.68 -8.82 12.41
N ILE A 165 1.25 -7.78 13.05
CA ILE A 165 1.76 -6.58 12.38
C ILE A 165 3.27 -6.73 12.14
N SER A 166 3.77 -6.47 10.93
CA SER A 166 5.22 -6.41 10.66
C SER A 166 5.60 -5.15 9.89
N LEU A 167 6.52 -4.38 10.46
CA LEU A 167 7.17 -3.21 9.88
C LEU A 167 8.08 -3.60 8.72
N GLN A 168 8.75 -4.76 8.78
CA GLN A 168 9.64 -5.24 7.71
C GLN A 168 8.88 -5.74 6.48
N LYS A 169 7.74 -6.45 6.65
CA LYS A 169 6.89 -6.88 5.52
C LYS A 169 6.41 -5.70 4.68
N ARG A 170 6.06 -4.58 5.33
CA ARG A 170 5.64 -3.35 4.63
C ARG A 170 6.75 -2.72 3.79
N LYS A 171 7.99 -2.65 4.30
CA LYS A 171 9.15 -2.16 3.54
C LYS A 171 9.51 -3.09 2.37
N ARG A 172 9.46 -4.40 2.57
CA ARG A 172 9.71 -5.40 1.51
C ARG A 172 8.65 -5.33 0.41
N ASN A 173 7.37 -5.17 0.76
CA ASN A 173 6.29 -5.01 -0.21
C ASN A 173 6.45 -3.75 -1.07
N LEU A 174 6.82 -2.61 -0.47
CA LEU A 174 7.04 -1.37 -1.23
C LEU A 174 8.21 -1.51 -2.22
N LYS A 175 9.33 -2.10 -1.79
CA LYS A 175 10.48 -2.35 -2.68
C LYS A 175 10.08 -3.27 -3.85
N SER A 176 9.38 -4.35 -3.56
CA SER A 176 8.90 -5.30 -4.57
C SER A 176 7.95 -4.63 -5.57
N GLN A 177 7.00 -3.81 -5.09
CA GLN A 177 6.10 -3.04 -5.95
C GLN A 177 6.87 -2.08 -6.87
N ILE A 178 7.81 -1.30 -6.34
CA ILE A 178 8.62 -0.37 -7.14
C ILE A 178 9.46 -1.14 -8.19
N SER A 179 10.08 -2.26 -7.79
CA SER A 179 10.86 -3.10 -8.72
C SER A 179 10.00 -3.71 -9.83
N SER A 180 8.77 -4.13 -9.51
CA SER A 180 7.80 -4.62 -10.49
C SER A 180 7.42 -3.52 -11.49
N ARG A 181 7.03 -2.31 -11.01
CA ARG A 181 6.72 -1.16 -11.86
C ARG A 181 7.85 -0.80 -12.82
N LEU A 182 9.09 -0.75 -12.31
CA LEU A 182 10.26 -0.45 -13.14
C LEU A 182 10.52 -1.52 -14.20
N THR A 183 10.29 -2.79 -13.87
CA THR A 183 10.39 -3.90 -14.83
C THR A 183 9.33 -3.77 -15.92
N THR A 184 8.07 -3.55 -15.55
CA THR A 184 6.97 -3.32 -16.51
C THR A 184 7.28 -2.13 -17.41
N LYS A 185 7.69 -1.00 -16.84
CA LYS A 185 8.09 0.20 -17.59
C LYS A 185 9.19 -0.09 -18.62
N ARG A 186 10.25 -0.80 -18.22
CA ARG A 186 11.36 -1.17 -19.12
C ARG A 186 10.89 -2.08 -20.26
N LYS A 187 10.03 -3.06 -19.97
CA LYS A 187 9.46 -3.93 -21.00
C LYS A 187 8.59 -3.16 -21.99
N LEU A 188 7.72 -2.26 -21.50
CA LEU A 188 6.91 -1.41 -22.38
C LEU A 188 7.79 -0.54 -23.28
N ILE A 189 8.82 0.10 -22.71
CA ILE A 189 9.75 0.95 -23.49
C ILE A 189 10.44 0.13 -24.58
N LYS A 190 10.84 -1.10 -24.28
CA LYS A 190 11.46 -1.99 -25.26
C LYS A 190 10.48 -2.44 -26.35
N ALA A 191 9.24 -2.72 -25.98
CA ALA A 191 8.24 -3.31 -26.87
C ALA A 191 7.51 -2.28 -27.75
N ILE A 192 7.29 -1.07 -27.22
CA ILE A 192 6.43 -0.04 -27.82
C ILE A 192 7.26 1.20 -28.20
N GLY A 193 8.43 1.41 -27.61
CA GLY A 193 9.33 2.53 -27.95
C GLY A 193 9.59 3.51 -26.80
N GLU A 194 10.46 4.48 -27.06
CA GLU A 194 11.02 5.39 -26.05
C GLU A 194 10.04 6.45 -25.54
N ILE A 195 10.23 6.85 -24.27
CA ILE A 195 9.43 7.90 -23.64
C ILE A 195 9.55 9.21 -24.41
N GLY A 196 8.41 9.77 -24.82
CA GLY A 196 8.33 11.03 -25.57
C GLY A 196 8.37 10.87 -27.08
N GLN A 197 8.64 9.67 -27.60
CA GLN A 197 8.60 9.37 -29.03
C GLN A 197 7.41 8.48 -29.42
N VAL A 198 6.86 7.73 -28.45
CA VAL A 198 5.70 6.86 -28.70
C VAL A 198 4.45 7.67 -28.99
N ARG A 199 3.96 7.56 -30.22
CA ARG A 199 2.63 7.99 -30.67
C ARG A 199 2.16 7.07 -31.79
N ASN A 200 0.94 6.57 -31.70
CA ASN A 200 0.29 5.69 -32.68
C ASN A 200 0.86 4.26 -32.78
N GLU A 201 1.65 3.83 -31.80
CA GLU A 201 2.03 2.43 -31.66
C GLU A 201 0.83 1.58 -31.26
N ILE A 202 0.79 0.32 -31.68
CA ILE A 202 -0.36 -0.55 -31.42
C ILE A 202 -0.01 -1.53 -30.30
N VAL A 203 -0.95 -1.72 -29.37
CA VAL A 203 -0.88 -2.76 -28.35
C VAL A 203 -2.15 -3.58 -28.32
N PHE A 204 -1.99 -4.87 -28.12
CA PHE A 204 -3.11 -5.77 -27.83
C PHE A 204 -3.32 -5.86 -26.32
N ILE A 205 -4.55 -5.70 -25.85
CA ILE A 205 -4.86 -5.76 -24.41
C ILE A 205 -5.90 -6.83 -24.16
N LYS A 206 -5.66 -7.68 -23.16
CA LYS A 206 -6.60 -8.69 -22.71
C LYS A 206 -6.55 -8.89 -21.19
N PRO A 207 -7.64 -9.40 -20.57
CA PRO A 207 -7.61 -9.82 -19.18
C PRO A 207 -6.77 -11.07 -18.97
N THR A 208 -6.44 -11.37 -17.71
CA THR A 208 -5.75 -12.62 -17.30
C THR A 208 -6.52 -13.87 -17.64
N ILE A 209 -7.85 -13.81 -17.46
CA ILE A 209 -8.78 -14.88 -17.74
C ILE A 209 -9.64 -14.40 -18.89
N CYS A 210 -9.49 -15.04 -20.04
CA CYS A 210 -10.21 -14.68 -21.25
C CYS A 210 -10.70 -15.94 -21.95
N GLU A 211 -11.93 -16.35 -21.68
CA GLU A 211 -12.50 -17.59 -22.23
C GLU A 211 -12.82 -17.47 -23.72
N ASN A 212 -13.12 -16.25 -24.18
CA ASN A 212 -13.59 -15.99 -25.54
C ASN A 212 -12.46 -15.58 -26.49
N TYR A 213 -11.18 -15.59 -26.07
CA TYR A 213 -10.07 -15.34 -26.99
C TYR A 213 -9.59 -16.65 -27.65
N PRO A 214 -9.38 -16.71 -28.97
CA PRO A 214 -9.50 -15.62 -29.96
C PRO A 214 -10.87 -15.50 -30.64
N LYS A 215 -11.89 -16.22 -30.15
CA LYS A 215 -13.21 -16.33 -30.82
C LYS A 215 -14.02 -15.04 -30.73
N VAL A 216 -14.39 -14.50 -31.89
CA VAL A 216 -15.27 -13.35 -31.99
C VAL A 216 -16.73 -13.80 -32.15
N SER A 217 -17.59 -13.43 -31.20
CA SER A 217 -19.05 -13.53 -31.35
C SER A 217 -19.62 -12.17 -31.77
N PRO A 218 -20.43 -12.07 -32.84
CA PRO A 218 -20.92 -10.78 -33.37
C PRO A 218 -21.72 -9.90 -32.41
N ASN A 219 -22.20 -10.46 -31.30
CA ASN A 219 -23.07 -9.79 -30.32
C ASN A 219 -22.43 -9.63 -28.93
N GLU A 220 -21.15 -9.98 -28.76
CA GLU A 220 -20.45 -9.87 -27.47
C GLU A 220 -19.46 -8.72 -27.48
N ASN A 221 -19.40 -7.96 -26.37
CA ASN A 221 -18.35 -6.97 -26.16
C ASN A 221 -17.02 -7.71 -25.95
N PHE A 222 -16.03 -7.43 -26.81
CA PHE A 222 -14.70 -7.98 -26.63
C PHE A 222 -14.06 -7.42 -25.36
N GLN A 223 -13.73 -8.32 -24.42
CA GLN A 223 -12.90 -7.96 -23.27
C GLN A 223 -11.44 -7.70 -23.67
N TRP A 224 -11.08 -8.07 -24.90
CA TRP A 224 -9.76 -7.89 -25.48
C TRP A 224 -9.86 -7.08 -26.76
N ARG A 225 -8.92 -6.17 -27.02
CA ARG A 225 -8.85 -5.44 -28.29
C ARG A 225 -7.49 -4.76 -28.48
N TYR A 226 -7.28 -4.28 -29.70
CA TYR A 226 -6.18 -3.40 -30.04
C TYR A 226 -6.45 -1.95 -29.65
N TYR A 227 -5.38 -1.25 -29.28
CA TYR A 227 -5.40 0.17 -28.95
C TYR A 227 -4.19 0.88 -29.53
N TYR A 228 -4.40 2.12 -29.98
CA TYR A 228 -3.30 3.03 -30.21
C TYR A 228 -2.77 3.58 -28.89
N VAL A 229 -1.45 3.56 -28.74
CA VAL A 229 -0.72 4.17 -27.64
C VAL A 229 -0.51 5.64 -27.95
N TYR A 230 -1.03 6.49 -27.05
CA TYR A 230 -0.82 7.92 -27.11
C TYR A 230 0.48 8.34 -26.43
N GLY A 231 0.89 7.64 -25.36
CA GLY A 231 2.18 7.85 -24.71
C GLY A 231 2.24 7.39 -23.26
N TYR A 232 3.36 7.65 -22.58
CA TYR A 232 3.58 7.28 -21.17
C TYR A 232 3.10 8.36 -20.22
N MET A 233 1.79 8.46 -20.02
CA MET A 233 1.18 9.42 -19.10
C MET A 233 -0.17 8.91 -18.56
N PRO A 234 -0.66 9.42 -17.41
CA PRO A 234 0.10 10.16 -16.39
C PRO A 234 1.24 9.30 -15.78
N VAL A 235 1.88 9.77 -14.72
CA VAL A 235 3.01 9.07 -14.07
C VAL A 235 2.69 7.58 -13.87
N ASP A 236 3.67 6.74 -14.18
CA ASP A 236 3.59 5.28 -14.06
C ASP A 236 2.41 4.63 -14.81
N SER A 237 1.98 5.24 -15.91
CA SER A 237 0.87 4.75 -16.73
C SER A 237 1.19 4.80 -18.23
N ILE A 238 0.48 4.00 -18.99
CA ILE A 238 0.36 4.11 -20.44
C ILE A 238 -1.00 4.73 -20.78
N LEU A 239 -1.03 5.70 -21.69
CA LEU A 239 -2.23 6.38 -22.16
C LEU A 239 -2.62 5.81 -23.53
N LEU A 240 -3.88 5.43 -23.68
CA LEU A 240 -4.40 4.75 -24.85
C LEU A 240 -5.56 5.54 -25.46
N VAL A 241 -5.67 5.49 -26.79
CA VAL A 241 -6.79 6.06 -27.54
C VAL A 241 -7.98 5.11 -27.42
N VAL A 242 -9.01 5.55 -26.70
CA VAL A 242 -10.25 4.78 -26.49
C VAL A 242 -11.28 5.11 -27.55
N LYS A 243 -11.35 6.39 -27.96
CA LYS A 243 -12.17 6.86 -29.09
C LYS A 243 -11.43 7.90 -29.91
N LYS A 244 -11.71 7.93 -31.20
CA LYS A 244 -11.20 8.93 -32.13
C LYS A 244 -12.29 9.25 -33.14
N HIS A 245 -12.67 10.52 -33.27
CA HIS A 245 -13.70 10.95 -34.22
C HIS A 245 -13.18 12.07 -35.11
N PHE A 246 -13.67 12.13 -36.34
CA PHE A 246 -13.58 13.34 -37.16
C PHE A 246 -14.33 14.47 -36.47
N ALA A 247 -13.69 15.63 -36.38
CA ALA A 247 -14.21 16.77 -35.64
C ALA A 247 -14.15 18.06 -36.47
N TYR A 248 -15.07 18.95 -36.14
CA TYR A 248 -15.03 20.35 -36.52
C TYR A 248 -14.67 21.19 -35.31
N VAL A 249 -13.92 22.25 -35.55
CA VAL A 249 -13.62 23.25 -34.54
C VAL A 249 -13.58 24.65 -35.15
N ASP A 250 -14.15 25.60 -34.43
CA ASP A 250 -13.99 27.04 -34.61
C ASP A 250 -13.10 27.54 -33.48
N TRP A 251 -11.83 27.78 -33.79
CA TRP A 251 -10.82 28.19 -32.83
C TRP A 251 -11.07 29.58 -32.23
N GLU A 252 -11.75 30.48 -32.96
CA GLU A 252 -12.02 31.84 -32.50
C GLU A 252 -13.15 31.86 -31.47
N ASN A 253 -14.19 31.07 -31.72
CA ASN A 253 -15.38 31.01 -30.86
C ASN A 253 -15.39 29.81 -29.90
N ASN A 254 -14.36 28.97 -29.95
CA ASN A 254 -14.23 27.73 -29.17
C ASN A 254 -15.44 26.79 -29.32
N LYS A 255 -16.06 26.78 -30.50
CA LYS A 255 -17.21 25.91 -30.82
C LYS A 255 -16.73 24.67 -31.55
N TRP A 256 -17.35 23.54 -31.30
CA TRP A 256 -16.89 22.28 -31.87
C TRP A 256 -18.04 21.29 -32.11
N ASP A 257 -17.82 20.31 -32.97
CA ASP A 257 -18.71 19.15 -33.13
C ASP A 257 -17.91 17.93 -33.59
N ILE A 258 -18.50 16.74 -33.52
CA ILE A 258 -17.91 15.48 -33.96
C ILE A 258 -18.88 14.68 -34.82
N ILE A 259 -18.33 13.90 -35.75
CA ILE A 259 -19.10 12.92 -36.52
C ILE A 259 -19.19 11.64 -35.68
N GLU A 260 -20.30 11.46 -34.97
CA GLU A 260 -20.52 10.32 -34.07
C GLU A 260 -20.73 8.99 -34.79
N SER A 261 -21.00 9.01 -36.11
CA SER A 261 -21.33 7.82 -36.89
C SER A 261 -20.15 6.88 -37.14
N TYR A 262 -18.92 7.27 -36.83
CA TYR A 262 -17.72 6.46 -37.04
C TYR A 262 -16.65 6.73 -35.97
N ASP A 263 -16.09 5.68 -35.36
CA ASP A 263 -15.00 5.73 -34.39
C ASP A 263 -13.72 5.14 -34.99
N ASP A 264 -12.73 6.00 -35.24
CA ASP A 264 -11.43 5.68 -35.83
C ASP A 264 -10.38 5.24 -34.79
N SER A 265 -10.80 4.88 -33.57
CA SER A 265 -9.88 4.43 -32.51
C SER A 265 -9.40 3.00 -32.68
N PHE A 266 -10.11 2.20 -33.48
CA PHE A 266 -9.78 0.80 -33.71
C PHE A 266 -8.73 0.68 -34.82
N PRO A 267 -7.55 0.10 -34.56
CA PRO A 267 -6.52 -0.01 -35.60
C PRO A 267 -6.94 -0.89 -36.78
N ASN A 268 -6.78 -0.38 -38.00
CA ASN A 268 -7.23 -1.02 -39.25
C ASN A 268 -6.35 -2.19 -39.74
N HIS A 269 -5.40 -2.68 -38.93
CA HIS A 269 -4.29 -3.47 -39.46
C HIS A 269 -4.36 -4.98 -39.24
N LEU A 270 -5.36 -5.52 -38.55
CA LEU A 270 -5.27 -6.91 -38.08
C LEU A 270 -6.54 -7.67 -38.43
N GLU A 271 -6.39 -8.68 -39.31
CA GLU A 271 -7.40 -9.71 -39.59
C GLU A 271 -7.63 -10.48 -38.28
N LEU A 272 -8.67 -10.12 -37.52
CA LEU A 272 -9.08 -10.92 -36.38
C LEU A 272 -9.72 -12.18 -36.94
N ASP A 273 -9.13 -13.32 -36.59
CA ASP A 273 -9.60 -14.63 -37.00
C ASP A 273 -11.09 -14.80 -36.60
N HIS A 274 -11.91 -15.32 -37.52
CA HIS A 274 -13.34 -15.56 -37.33
C HIS A 274 -14.26 -14.33 -37.21
N LEU A 275 -13.82 -13.11 -37.54
CA LEU A 275 -14.77 -12.01 -37.78
C LEU A 275 -15.69 -12.32 -38.97
N PRO A 276 -16.94 -11.81 -38.98
CA PRO A 276 -17.79 -11.87 -40.17
C PRO A 276 -17.07 -11.22 -41.36
N VAL A 277 -17.11 -11.86 -42.53
CA VAL A 277 -16.46 -11.38 -43.77
C VAL A 277 -16.75 -9.90 -44.05
N ASN A 278 -17.96 -9.44 -43.72
CA ASN A 278 -18.42 -8.08 -44.01
C ASN A 278 -18.15 -7.07 -42.88
N TYR A 279 -17.47 -7.47 -41.79
CA TYR A 279 -17.20 -6.56 -40.66
C TYR A 279 -16.32 -5.39 -41.11
N TYR A 280 -15.23 -5.70 -41.82
CA TYR A 280 -14.32 -4.69 -42.37
C TYR A 280 -14.98 -3.86 -43.48
N ASP A 281 -15.82 -4.47 -44.32
CA ASP A 281 -16.54 -3.76 -45.39
C ASP A 281 -17.50 -2.70 -44.82
N LYS A 282 -18.28 -3.06 -43.80
CA LYS A 282 -19.19 -2.11 -43.14
C LYS A 282 -18.43 -0.96 -42.47
N ASN A 283 -17.33 -1.27 -41.80
CA ASN A 283 -16.47 -0.27 -41.16
C ASN A 283 -15.88 0.70 -42.20
N ASN A 284 -15.44 0.19 -43.35
CA ASN A 284 -14.93 0.99 -44.46
C ASN A 284 -16.02 1.90 -45.06
N GLU A 285 -17.24 1.41 -45.24
CA GLU A 285 -18.35 2.25 -45.72
C GLU A 285 -18.68 3.41 -44.78
N GLU A 286 -18.72 3.16 -43.46
CA GLU A 286 -18.96 4.19 -42.45
C GLU A 286 -17.81 5.20 -42.40
N TYR A 287 -16.57 4.72 -42.52
CA TYR A 287 -15.38 5.57 -42.65
C TYR A 287 -15.50 6.51 -43.84
N PHE A 288 -15.75 6.01 -45.06
CA PHE A 288 -15.80 6.85 -46.26
C PHE A 288 -16.92 7.88 -46.19
N LYS A 289 -18.10 7.52 -45.65
CA LYS A 289 -19.21 8.46 -45.44
C LYS A 289 -18.82 9.59 -44.48
N ALA A 290 -18.20 9.25 -43.35
CA ALA A 290 -17.75 10.24 -42.37
C ALA A 290 -16.64 11.12 -42.94
N TYR A 291 -15.68 10.52 -43.64
CA TYR A 291 -14.57 11.22 -44.28
C TYR A 291 -15.04 12.19 -45.37
N ASP A 292 -16.00 11.80 -46.21
CA ASP A 292 -16.55 12.67 -47.26
C ASP A 292 -17.28 13.91 -46.70
N ILE A 293 -17.96 13.76 -45.56
CA ILE A 293 -18.58 14.88 -44.86
C ILE A 293 -17.50 15.80 -44.29
N TRP A 294 -16.52 15.22 -43.60
CA TRP A 294 -15.44 15.94 -42.96
C TRP A 294 -14.54 16.68 -43.96
N ASN A 295 -14.28 16.07 -45.13
CA ASN A 295 -13.39 16.63 -46.13
C ASN A 295 -13.96 17.88 -46.82
N LYS A 296 -15.29 18.10 -46.75
CA LYS A 296 -15.97 19.30 -47.26
C LYS A 296 -15.77 20.54 -46.38
N LEU A 297 -15.27 20.38 -45.16
CA LEU A 297 -14.99 21.49 -44.26
C LEU A 297 -13.78 22.31 -44.75
N ASP A 298 -13.71 23.57 -44.34
CA ASP A 298 -12.49 24.37 -44.48
C ASP A 298 -11.34 23.71 -43.71
N ASN A 299 -10.13 23.66 -44.29
CA ASN A 299 -8.97 23.00 -43.68
C ASN A 299 -8.63 23.58 -42.28
N ARG A 300 -8.84 24.88 -42.05
CA ARG A 300 -8.64 25.52 -40.74
C ARG A 300 -9.60 25.03 -39.64
N ASN A 301 -10.72 24.42 -40.04
CA ASN A 301 -11.76 23.92 -39.15
C ASN A 301 -11.72 22.40 -38.96
N LYS A 302 -10.87 21.69 -39.72
CA LYS A 302 -10.70 20.24 -39.64
C LYS A 302 -9.88 19.87 -38.41
N ALA A 303 -10.42 18.98 -37.60
CA ALA A 303 -9.78 18.48 -36.40
C ALA A 303 -10.12 17.01 -36.14
N TYR A 304 -9.45 16.42 -35.16
CA TYR A 304 -9.76 15.13 -34.59
C TYR A 304 -10.11 15.28 -33.12
N TYR A 305 -11.17 14.61 -32.69
CA TYR A 305 -11.51 14.45 -31.29
C TYR A 305 -10.90 13.14 -30.77
N PHE A 306 -10.30 13.18 -29.58
CA PHE A 306 -9.74 12.02 -28.90
C PHE A 306 -10.35 11.86 -27.51
N GLU A 307 -10.73 10.63 -27.16
CA GLU A 307 -10.99 10.20 -25.77
C GLU A 307 -9.87 9.24 -25.37
N LEU A 308 -9.10 9.59 -24.34
CA LEU A 308 -7.98 8.80 -23.83
C LEU A 308 -8.25 8.28 -22.43
N GLN A 309 -7.76 7.06 -22.16
CA GLN A 309 -7.74 6.48 -20.81
C GLN A 309 -6.43 5.78 -20.54
N SER A 310 -6.02 5.79 -19.28
CA SER A 310 -4.74 5.25 -18.85
C SER A 310 -4.86 3.87 -18.22
N ILE A 311 -3.77 3.11 -18.29
CA ILE A 311 -3.57 1.88 -17.50
C ILE A 311 -2.31 2.08 -16.67
N HIS A 312 -2.43 1.97 -15.35
CA HIS A 312 -1.28 2.05 -14.46
C HIS A 312 -0.40 0.80 -14.57
N PHE A 313 0.92 0.94 -14.45
CA PHE A 313 1.87 -0.17 -14.60
C PHE A 313 1.65 -1.31 -13.60
N ASP A 314 1.10 -1.04 -12.43
CA ASP A 314 0.72 -2.08 -11.45
C ASP A 314 -0.37 -3.02 -11.97
N ARG A 315 -1.21 -2.56 -12.90
CA ARG A 315 -2.28 -3.36 -13.48
C ARG A 315 -1.81 -4.18 -14.66
N ILE A 316 -0.63 -3.91 -15.20
CA ILE A 316 -0.04 -4.67 -16.31
C ILE A 316 0.79 -5.79 -15.69
N LEU A 317 0.24 -7.00 -15.70
CA LEU A 317 0.85 -8.17 -15.06
C LEU A 317 1.95 -8.77 -15.93
N VAL A 318 1.73 -8.77 -17.25
CA VAL A 318 2.68 -9.29 -18.22
C VAL A 318 2.68 -8.38 -19.45
N VAL A 319 3.90 -8.08 -19.90
CA VAL A 319 4.17 -7.54 -21.24
C VAL A 319 4.83 -8.67 -22.01
N ASP A 320 4.12 -9.16 -23.02
CA ASP A 320 4.59 -10.16 -23.98
C ASP A 320 4.93 -9.42 -25.28
N GLU A 321 6.22 -9.41 -25.61
CA GLU A 321 6.78 -8.63 -26.72
C GLU A 321 6.55 -9.32 -28.08
N ILE A 322 6.15 -10.60 -28.07
CA ILE A 322 6.06 -11.44 -29.27
C ILE A 322 4.60 -11.64 -29.69
N GLY A 323 3.70 -11.78 -28.72
CA GLY A 323 2.31 -12.12 -28.99
C GLY A 323 2.12 -13.63 -29.19
N ASP A 324 1.13 -14.02 -29.99
CA ASP A 324 0.81 -15.44 -30.26
C ASP A 324 0.51 -15.73 -31.73
N TYR A 325 0.09 -16.97 -32.02
CA TYR A 325 -0.16 -17.43 -33.39
C TYR A 325 -1.23 -16.61 -34.12
N TYR A 326 -2.24 -16.12 -33.40
CA TYR A 326 -3.34 -15.35 -33.99
C TYR A 326 -2.96 -13.88 -34.15
N HIS A 327 -2.11 -13.39 -33.25
CA HIS A 327 -1.79 -11.98 -33.13
C HIS A 327 -0.32 -11.81 -32.71
N ASN A 328 0.57 -11.55 -33.66
CA ASN A 328 2.01 -11.38 -33.40
C ASN A 328 2.60 -10.05 -33.88
N GLU A 329 1.79 -9.18 -34.46
CA GLU A 329 2.25 -7.90 -35.01
C GLU A 329 2.34 -6.79 -33.96
N SER A 330 1.95 -7.04 -32.72
CA SER A 330 1.95 -6.04 -31.66
C SER A 330 2.15 -6.69 -30.29
N PRO A 331 2.78 -6.00 -29.33
CA PRO A 331 2.93 -6.50 -27.97
C PRO A 331 1.59 -6.77 -27.29
N HIS A 332 1.52 -7.87 -26.54
CA HIS A 332 0.37 -8.26 -25.75
C HIS A 332 0.54 -7.78 -24.30
N LEU A 333 -0.42 -7.00 -23.83
CA LEU A 333 -0.54 -6.57 -22.45
C LEU A 333 -1.62 -7.39 -21.75
N ILE A 334 -1.19 -8.20 -20.78
CA ILE A 334 -2.11 -8.92 -19.90
C ILE A 334 -2.37 -8.03 -18.69
N VAL A 335 -3.61 -7.56 -18.59
CA VAL A 335 -4.00 -6.54 -17.62
C VAL A 335 -4.98 -7.12 -16.60
N ASP A 336 -4.84 -6.71 -15.35
CA ASP A 336 -5.81 -6.99 -14.30
C ASP A 336 -7.03 -6.07 -14.45
N PHE A 337 -8.18 -6.62 -14.83
CA PHE A 337 -9.40 -5.85 -15.08
C PHE A 337 -10.15 -5.57 -13.78
N VAL A 338 -10.61 -4.33 -13.62
CA VAL A 338 -11.41 -3.90 -12.46
C VAL A 338 -12.76 -3.46 -13.01
N ASN A 339 -13.84 -4.10 -12.57
CA ASN A 339 -15.20 -3.88 -13.09
C ASN A 339 -15.26 -4.00 -14.63
N ASP A 340 -14.70 -5.09 -15.16
CA ASP A 340 -14.64 -5.39 -16.62
C ASP A 340 -13.95 -4.33 -17.48
N SER A 341 -13.12 -3.48 -16.87
CA SER A 341 -12.37 -2.45 -17.59
C SER A 341 -10.86 -2.55 -17.31
N PRO A 342 -9.99 -2.40 -18.32
CA PRO A 342 -8.55 -2.29 -18.12
C PRO A 342 -8.13 -0.90 -17.60
N PHE A 343 -9.03 0.09 -17.67
CA PHE A 343 -8.68 1.51 -17.52
C PHE A 343 -8.81 2.03 -16.09
N GLU A 344 -8.05 3.08 -15.81
CA GLU A 344 -8.31 3.95 -14.68
C GLU A 344 -9.59 4.76 -14.90
N SER A 345 -10.22 5.20 -13.80
CA SER A 345 -11.51 5.91 -13.83
C SER A 345 -11.44 7.28 -14.51
N LYS A 346 -10.25 7.88 -14.60
CA LYS A 346 -10.07 9.20 -15.18
C LYS A 346 -9.99 9.11 -16.70
N LYS A 347 -10.85 9.91 -17.35
CA LYS A 347 -10.84 10.12 -18.80
C LYS A 347 -10.20 11.46 -19.12
N TYR A 348 -9.55 11.51 -20.29
CA TYR A 348 -9.00 12.73 -20.85
C TYR A 348 -9.60 12.91 -22.23
N SER A 349 -9.97 14.13 -22.59
CA SER A 349 -10.49 14.42 -23.92
C SER A 349 -9.87 15.68 -24.49
N PHE A 350 -9.64 15.70 -25.79
CA PHE A 350 -9.18 16.90 -26.47
C PHE A 350 -9.55 16.88 -27.95
N ILE A 351 -9.53 18.05 -28.56
CA ILE A 351 -9.67 18.25 -30.00
C ILE A 351 -8.35 18.80 -30.52
N GLU A 352 -7.77 18.18 -31.53
CA GLU A 352 -6.48 18.55 -32.13
C GLU A 352 -6.69 18.91 -33.61
N SER A 353 -6.10 20.02 -34.06
CA SER A 353 -6.14 20.43 -35.48
C SER A 353 -5.54 19.34 -36.37
N GLU A 354 -6.15 19.10 -37.53
CA GLU A 354 -5.57 18.20 -38.54
C GLU A 354 -4.20 18.70 -39.03
N SER A 355 -4.10 20.02 -39.25
CA SER A 355 -2.93 20.65 -39.86
C SER A 355 -1.80 21.00 -38.87
N ASN A 356 -2.13 21.15 -37.58
CA ASN A 356 -1.18 21.63 -36.58
C ASN A 356 -1.43 20.98 -35.20
N SER A 357 -0.65 19.96 -34.87
CA SER A 357 -0.76 19.24 -33.59
C SER A 357 -0.54 20.11 -32.33
N SER A 358 -0.02 21.33 -32.47
CA SER A 358 0.14 22.26 -31.35
C SER A 358 -1.13 23.05 -31.03
N GLU A 359 -2.10 23.10 -31.94
CA GLU A 359 -3.42 23.70 -31.74
C GLU A 359 -4.40 22.65 -31.24
N TYR A 360 -4.77 22.74 -29.97
CA TYR A 360 -5.72 21.82 -29.37
C TYR A 360 -6.59 22.48 -28.29
N ILE A 361 -7.80 21.94 -28.10
CA ILE A 361 -8.70 22.26 -26.99
C ILE A 361 -8.68 21.09 -26.02
N LYS A 362 -8.24 21.34 -24.77
CA LYS A 362 -8.33 20.36 -23.68
C LYS A 362 -9.72 20.35 -23.06
N ASP A 363 -10.21 19.15 -22.77
CA ASP A 363 -11.49 18.88 -22.13
C ASP A 363 -12.63 19.73 -22.73
N PRO A 364 -12.93 19.54 -24.04
CA PRO A 364 -13.93 20.31 -24.74
C PRO A 364 -15.28 20.20 -24.05
N LYS A 365 -15.85 21.34 -23.67
CA LYS A 365 -17.10 21.38 -22.90
C LYS A 365 -18.30 21.20 -23.81
N ASN A 366 -19.27 20.39 -23.36
CA ASN A 366 -20.53 20.17 -24.09
C ASN A 366 -21.35 21.44 -24.32
N GLU A 367 -21.21 22.47 -23.48
CA GLU A 367 -21.89 23.77 -23.68
C GLU A 367 -21.45 24.49 -24.96
N ASN A 368 -20.24 24.18 -25.44
CA ASN A 368 -19.69 24.74 -26.67
C ASN A 368 -19.89 23.82 -27.89
N ARG A 369 -20.53 22.65 -27.70
CA ARG A 369 -20.79 21.73 -28.78
C ARG A 369 -21.93 22.26 -29.64
N ILE A 370 -21.64 22.53 -30.91
CA ILE A 370 -22.64 22.83 -31.94
C ILE A 370 -23.04 21.54 -32.66
N ASN A 371 -24.19 21.53 -33.34
CA ASN A 371 -24.67 20.34 -34.07
C ASN A 371 -24.61 20.62 -35.58
N ILE A 372 -23.42 20.61 -36.17
CA ILE A 372 -23.25 20.87 -37.60
C ILE A 372 -23.37 19.60 -38.45
N PHE A 373 -23.16 18.44 -37.84
CA PHE A 373 -23.19 17.14 -38.52
C PHE A 373 -24.54 16.41 -38.35
N LYS A 374 -25.58 17.08 -37.81
CA LYS A 374 -26.92 16.51 -37.62
C LYS A 374 -27.84 16.69 -38.83
#